data_AF-A0A5B2TN88-F1
#
_entry.id   AF-A0A5B2TN88-F1
#
_cell.length_a   1.000
_cell.length_b   1.000
_cell.length_c   1.000
_cell.angle_alpha   90.00
_cell.angle_beta   90.00
_cell.angle_gamma   90.00
#
_symmetry.space_group_name_H-M   'P 1'
#
loop_
_entity.id
_entity.type
_entity.pdbx_description
1 polymer ?
#
loop_
_entity_poly.entity_id
_entity_poly.type
_entity_poly.pdbx_seq_one_letter_code
_entity_poly.pdbx_strand_id
1 'polypeptide(L)'
;MIWIVEIHKRIKSIREIKEISQDAIAFELDLHQSQYSRREKGDIPFSVNEIEKIAAFLGVRVSELYGEELFQNSLESDKMASGSHGIISCKLLEQFEILMKEKEAVIAMLKERIEALKKK
;
A
#
# COMPACT_ATOMS: atom_id res chain seq x y z
N MET A 1 2.19 19.90 -18.21
CA MET A 1 2.47 20.03 -16.78
C MET A 1 3.02 18.71 -16.31
N ILE A 2 4.34 18.62 -16.15
CA ILE A 2 5.02 17.41 -15.67
C ILE A 2 4.71 17.32 -14.18
N TRP A 3 3.98 16.29 -13.74
CA TRP A 3 3.74 16.05 -12.33
C TRP A 3 5.05 15.60 -11.70
N ILE A 4 5.70 16.49 -10.96
CA ILE A 4 6.84 16.11 -10.12
C ILE A 4 6.27 15.59 -8.81
N VAL A 5 6.47 14.29 -8.56
CA VAL A 5 6.27 13.72 -7.23
C VAL A 5 7.33 14.34 -6.33
N GLU A 6 6.88 15.07 -5.32
CA GLU A 6 7.77 15.68 -4.33
C GLU A 6 8.22 14.60 -3.33
N ILE A 7 9.42 14.06 -3.55
CA ILE A 7 9.99 12.98 -2.73
C ILE A 7 9.96 13.27 -1.22
N HIS A 8 10.18 14.53 -0.83
CA HIS A 8 10.19 14.91 0.58
C HIS A 8 8.80 14.75 1.24
N LYS A 9 7.72 15.06 0.51
CA LYS A 9 6.34 14.81 0.97
C LYS A 9 6.09 13.32 1.09
N ARG A 10 6.57 12.52 0.13
CA ARG A 10 6.39 11.07 0.13
C ARG A 10 7.11 10.39 1.30
N ILE A 11 8.38 10.74 1.53
CA ILE A 11 9.17 10.27 2.67
C ILE A 11 8.45 10.60 3.98
N LYS A 12 7.98 11.85 4.14
CA LYS A 12 7.23 12.27 5.31
C LYS A 12 5.96 11.44 5.52
N SER A 13 5.17 11.21 4.47
CA SER A 13 3.96 10.39 4.56
C SER A 13 4.24 8.95 4.99
N ILE A 14 5.26 8.31 4.41
CA ILE A 14 5.62 6.93 4.76
C ILE A 14 6.12 6.86 6.21
N ARG A 15 6.93 7.83 6.64
CA ARG A 15 7.42 7.94 8.02
C ARG A 15 6.24 8.04 9.01
N GLU A 16 5.27 8.90 8.72
CA GLU A 16 4.10 9.11 9.59
C GLU A 16 3.19 7.87 9.65
N ILE A 17 2.99 7.17 8.52
CA ILE A 17 2.24 5.90 8.49
C ILE A 17 2.90 4.82 9.35
N LYS A 18 4.24 4.79 9.39
CA LYS A 18 5.02 3.86 10.20
C LYS A 18 5.24 4.33 11.64
N GLU A 19 4.66 5.47 12.02
CA GLU A 19 4.79 6.08 13.36
C GLU A 19 6.26 6.33 13.78
N ILE A 20 7.14 6.58 12.81
CA ILE A 20 8.57 6.84 13.05
C ILE A 20 8.77 8.33 13.34
N SER A 21 9.55 8.65 14.36
CA SER A 21 9.87 10.04 14.71
C SER A 21 10.89 10.65 13.74
N GLN A 22 10.88 11.99 13.63
CA GLN A 22 11.92 12.70 12.86
C GLN A 22 13.31 12.50 13.45
N ASP A 23 13.42 12.38 14.79
CA ASP A 23 14.68 12.09 15.48
C ASP A 23 15.26 10.73 15.07
N ALA A 24 14.42 9.70 14.91
CA ALA A 24 14.88 8.35 14.57
C ALA A 24 15.55 8.30 13.18
N ILE A 25 14.95 8.95 12.17
CA ILE A 25 15.56 9.02 10.84
C ILE A 25 16.77 9.95 10.84
N ALA A 26 16.72 11.05 11.59
CA ALA A 26 17.87 11.94 11.71
C ALA A 26 19.09 11.21 12.30
N PHE A 27 18.87 10.36 13.31
CA PHE A 27 19.91 9.51 13.88
C PHE A 27 20.52 8.55 12.84
N GLU A 28 19.69 7.86 12.05
CA GLU A 28 20.16 6.96 10.98
C GLU A 28 21.00 7.68 9.90
N LEU A 29 20.72 8.97 9.68
CA LEU A 29 21.41 9.78 8.70
C LEU A 29 22.63 10.54 9.26
N ASP A 30 22.96 10.35 10.54
CA ASP A 30 23.96 11.14 11.26
C ASP A 30 23.68 12.67 11.19
N LEU A 31 22.39 13.04 11.25
CA LEU A 31 21.91 14.42 11.18
C LEU A 31 21.31 14.87 12.52
N HIS A 32 21.34 16.18 12.75
CA HIS A 32 20.49 16.77 13.78
C HIS A 32 19.02 16.79 13.32
N GLN A 33 18.06 16.61 14.23
CA GLN A 33 16.63 16.58 13.92
C GLN A 33 16.16 17.80 13.12
N SER A 34 16.66 18.99 13.44
CA SER A 34 16.32 20.22 12.72
C SER A 34 16.77 20.20 11.26
N GLN A 35 17.88 19.51 10.94
CA GLN A 35 18.36 19.36 9.57
C GLN A 35 17.50 18.37 8.78
N TYR A 36 17.03 17.30 9.43
CA TYR A 36 16.08 16.37 8.83
C TYR A 36 14.71 17.04 8.59
N SER A 37 14.22 17.79 9.58
CA SER A 37 12.95 18.55 9.49
C SER A 37 12.91 19.50 8.28
N ARG A 38 14.03 20.18 7.99
CA ARG A 38 14.15 21.04 6.79
C ARG A 38 14.09 20.26 5.48
N ARG A 39 14.60 19.03 5.45
CA ARG A 39 14.48 18.16 4.27
C ARG A 39 13.04 17.71 4.04
N GLU A 40 12.33 17.32 5.09
CA GLU A 40 10.90 16.97 4.98
C GLU A 40 10.00 18.14 4.62
N LYS A 41 10.40 19.39 4.92
CA LYS A 41 9.73 20.60 4.46
C LYS A 41 10.03 20.95 2.99
N GLY A 42 11.06 20.35 2.41
CA GLY A 42 11.53 20.67 1.06
C GLY A 42 12.50 21.86 1.00
N ASP A 43 12.93 22.40 2.15
CA ASP A 43 13.89 23.52 2.20
C ASP A 43 15.30 23.09 1.75
N ILE A 44 15.63 21.81 1.97
CA ILE A 44 16.89 21.18 1.59
C ILE A 44 16.57 19.87 0.86
N PRO A 45 17.15 19.59 -0.32
CA PRO A 45 16.92 18.32 -0.99
C PRO A 45 17.64 17.17 -0.26
N PHE A 46 17.11 15.96 -0.41
CA PHE A 46 17.85 14.75 -0.02
C PHE A 46 18.90 14.41 -1.07
N SER A 47 20.08 14.00 -0.63
CA SER A 47 21.09 13.37 -1.50
C SER A 47 20.69 11.93 -1.83
N VAL A 48 21.29 11.35 -2.89
CA VAL A 48 21.03 9.96 -3.29
C VAL A 48 21.33 8.99 -2.15
N ASN A 49 22.47 9.16 -1.46
CA ASN A 49 22.86 8.31 -0.33
C ASN A 49 21.88 8.41 0.84
N GLU A 50 21.35 9.62 1.10
CA GLU A 50 20.31 9.80 2.14
C GLU A 50 19.03 9.07 1.76
N ILE A 51 18.63 9.12 0.48
CA ILE A 51 17.42 8.44 -0.01
C ILE A 51 17.56 6.92 0.12
N GLU A 52 18.72 6.36 -0.21
CA GLU A 52 18.99 4.92 -0.06
C GLU A 52 18.92 4.48 1.41
N LYS A 53 19.56 5.24 2.31
CA LYS A 53 19.50 4.98 3.76
C LYS A 53 18.07 5.07 4.30
N ILE A 54 17.33 6.12 3.92
CA ILE A 54 15.93 6.31 4.32
C ILE A 54 15.07 5.14 3.82
N ALA A 55 15.23 4.72 2.57
CA ALA A 55 14.49 3.60 2.01
C ALA A 55 14.75 2.31 2.81
N ALA A 56 16.02 2.02 3.09
CA ALA A 56 16.42 0.87 3.90
C ALA A 56 15.84 0.93 5.32
N PHE A 57 15.93 2.09 5.99
CA PHE A 57 15.42 2.29 7.34
C PHE A 57 13.89 2.19 7.42
N LEU A 58 13.18 2.72 6.42
CA LEU A 58 11.73 2.61 6.32
C LEU A 58 11.28 1.22 5.84
N GLY A 59 12.18 0.36 5.38
CA GLY A 59 11.86 -0.97 4.85
C GLY A 59 11.03 -0.90 3.57
N VAL A 60 11.32 0.04 2.69
CA VAL A 60 10.66 0.24 1.38
C VAL A 60 11.71 0.31 0.28
N ARG A 61 11.32 0.11 -0.98
CA ARG A 61 12.24 0.30 -2.10
C ARG A 61 12.36 1.78 -2.44
N VAL A 62 13.52 2.18 -2.98
CA VAL A 62 13.75 3.57 -3.42
C VAL A 62 12.69 4.03 -4.40
N SER A 63 12.23 3.17 -5.30
CA SER A 63 11.19 3.50 -6.29
C SER A 63 9.84 3.86 -5.65
N GLU A 64 9.50 3.30 -4.49
CA GLU A 64 8.26 3.61 -3.75
C GLU A 64 8.30 5.03 -3.15
N LEU A 65 9.50 5.56 -2.89
CA LEU A 65 9.71 6.97 -2.49
C LEU A 65 9.44 7.95 -3.63
N TYR A 66 9.56 7.49 -4.88
CA TYR A 66 9.27 8.27 -6.09
C TYR A 66 7.85 8.03 -6.63
N GLY A 67 6.99 7.34 -5.87
CA GLY A 67 5.60 7.11 -6.24
C GLY A 67 5.37 5.94 -7.19
N GLU A 68 6.33 5.02 -7.32
CA GLU A 68 6.03 3.70 -7.89
C GLU A 68 5.09 2.96 -6.93
N GLU A 69 3.81 2.89 -7.26
CA GLU A 69 2.87 2.01 -6.57
C GLU A 69 3.13 0.59 -7.02
N LEU A 70 3.75 -0.23 -6.17
CA LEU A 70 3.55 -1.65 -6.30
C LEU A 70 2.14 -1.96 -5.86
N PHE A 71 1.38 -2.61 -6.74
CA PHE A 71 0.30 -3.51 -6.35
C PHE A 71 0.92 -4.65 -5.51
N GLN A 72 1.22 -4.38 -4.25
CA GLN A 72 1.64 -5.41 -3.30
C GLN A 72 0.39 -6.18 -2.90
N ASN A 73 0.14 -7.27 -3.63
CA ASN A 73 -0.62 -8.41 -3.16
C ASN A 73 0.11 -9.01 -1.94
N SER A 74 0.05 -8.38 -0.77
CA SER A 74 0.43 -9.04 0.48
C SER A 74 -0.81 -9.75 1.03
N LEU A 75 -1.14 -10.88 0.41
CA LEU A 75 -1.66 -12.00 1.19
C LEU A 75 -0.50 -12.42 2.09
N GLU A 76 -0.49 -11.92 3.32
CA GLU A 76 -0.24 -12.69 4.54
C GLU A 76 0.10 -11.77 5.73
N SER A 77 -0.69 -11.95 6.78
CA SER A 77 -0.48 -11.62 8.20
C SER A 77 -0.51 -10.15 8.68
N ASP A 78 -1.52 -9.95 9.54
CA ASP A 78 -1.55 -9.10 10.74
C ASP A 78 -2.03 -7.63 10.68
N LYS A 79 -3.33 -7.49 10.98
CA LYS A 79 -3.92 -6.66 12.04
C LYS A 79 -3.24 -5.31 12.33
N MET A 80 -3.82 -4.20 11.85
CA MET A 80 -4.67 -3.30 12.64
C MET A 80 -4.98 -2.00 11.85
N ALA A 81 -6.13 -1.43 12.20
CA ALA A 81 -6.85 -0.33 11.58
C ALA A 81 -6.06 0.95 11.23
N SER A 82 -6.31 1.51 10.05
CA SER A 82 -6.59 2.95 9.92
C SER A 82 -7.43 3.29 8.68
N GLY A 83 -8.74 3.44 8.89
CA GLY A 83 -9.42 4.70 8.58
C GLY A 83 -9.69 5.14 7.13
N SER A 84 -9.77 4.25 6.13
CA SER A 84 -10.53 4.50 4.88
C SER A 84 -10.60 3.25 3.99
N HIS A 85 -9.56 2.40 4.09
CA HIS A 85 -9.41 1.16 3.32
C HIS A 85 -10.43 0.05 3.67
N GLY A 86 -11.00 0.06 4.88
CA GLY A 86 -11.97 -0.96 5.31
C GLY A 86 -13.32 -0.90 4.60
N ILE A 87 -13.82 0.31 4.29
CA ILE A 87 -15.17 0.50 3.72
C ILE A 87 -15.22 0.06 2.25
N ILE A 88 -14.17 0.39 1.48
CA ILE A 88 -14.04 -0.02 0.07
C ILE A 88 -13.84 -1.55 -0.01
N SER A 89 -13.07 -2.12 0.91
CA SER A 89 -12.85 -3.56 1.00
C SER A 89 -14.12 -4.34 1.36
N CYS A 90 -14.96 -3.85 2.29
CA CYS A 90 -16.20 -4.53 2.68
C CYS A 90 -17.21 -4.59 1.52
N LYS A 91 -17.37 -3.49 0.78
CA LYS A 91 -18.32 -3.45 -0.36
C LYS A 91 -17.88 -4.37 -1.50
N LEU A 92 -16.57 -4.49 -1.71
CA LEU A 92 -16.00 -5.42 -2.68
C LEU A 92 -16.18 -6.88 -2.23
N LEU A 93 -16.00 -7.17 -0.94
CA LEU A 93 -16.21 -8.51 -0.38
C LEU A 93 -17.69 -8.95 -0.53
N GLU A 94 -18.63 -8.07 -0.18
CA GLU A 94 -20.07 -8.32 -0.30
C GLU A 94 -20.48 -8.59 -1.77
N GLN A 95 -19.92 -7.84 -2.72
CA GLN A 95 -20.13 -8.10 -4.15
C GLN A 95 -19.57 -9.45 -4.59
N PHE A 96 -18.42 -9.88 -4.06
CA PHE A 96 -17.88 -11.20 -4.35
C PHE A 96 -18.75 -12.32 -3.78
N GLU A 97 -19.26 -12.18 -2.57
CA GLU A 97 -20.17 -13.17 -1.97
C GLU A 97 -21.46 -13.35 -2.78
N ILE A 98 -22.07 -12.23 -3.22
CA ILE A 98 -23.25 -12.25 -4.10
C ILE A 98 -22.92 -12.97 -5.41
N LEU A 99 -21.81 -12.61 -6.05
CA LEU A 99 -21.39 -13.20 -7.32
C LEU A 99 -21.14 -14.70 -7.18
N MET A 100 -20.50 -15.14 -6.09
CA MET A 100 -20.26 -16.55 -5.82
C MET A 100 -21.56 -17.34 -5.70
N LYS A 101 -22.54 -16.81 -4.98
CA LYS A 101 -23.85 -17.45 -4.82
C LYS A 101 -24.61 -17.57 -6.16
N GLU A 102 -24.55 -16.54 -7.00
CA GLU A 102 -25.13 -16.59 -8.35
C GLU A 102 -24.45 -17.65 -9.22
N LYS A 103 -23.11 -17.72 -9.17
CA LYS A 103 -22.34 -18.73 -9.90
C LYS A 103 -22.68 -20.15 -9.44
N GLU A 104 -22.82 -20.37 -8.14
CA GLU A 104 -23.24 -21.67 -7.59
C GLU A 104 -24.64 -22.08 -8.04
N ALA A 105 -25.59 -21.14 -8.05
CA ALA A 105 -26.95 -21.40 -8.55
C ALA A 105 -26.94 -21.78 -10.03
N VAL A 106 -26.16 -21.08 -10.86
CA VAL A 106 -26.00 -21.42 -12.29
C VAL A 106 -25.36 -22.80 -12.46
N ILE A 107 -24.33 -23.13 -11.69
CA ILE A 107 -23.68 -24.45 -11.74
C ILE A 107 -24.67 -25.54 -11.36
N ALA A 108 -25.53 -25.32 -10.36
CA ALA A 108 -26.57 -26.27 -9.96
C ALA A 108 -27.56 -26.53 -11.11
N MET A 109 -28.08 -25.48 -11.74
CA MET A 109 -29.01 -25.60 -12.88
C MET A 109 -28.36 -26.33 -14.06
N LEU A 110 -27.09 -26.01 -14.37
CA LEU A 110 -26.36 -26.68 -15.46
C LEU A 110 -26.12 -28.16 -15.15
N LYS A 111 -25.79 -28.51 -13.92
CA LYS A 111 -25.63 -29.91 -13.48
C LYS A 111 -26.94 -30.68 -13.61
N GLU A 112 -28.05 -30.11 -13.15
CA GLU A 112 -29.36 -30.72 -13.30
C GLU A 112 -29.71 -30.94 -14.79
N ARG A 113 -29.43 -29.95 -15.64
CA ARG A 113 -29.65 -30.07 -17.08
C ARG A 113 -28.81 -31.18 -17.71
N ILE A 114 -27.55 -31.32 -17.31
CA ILE A 114 -26.66 -32.39 -17.76
C ILE A 114 -27.21 -33.75 -17.34
N GLU A 115 -27.64 -33.91 -16.10
CA GLU A 115 -28.21 -35.17 -15.61
C GLU A 115 -29.53 -35.54 -16.30
N ALA A 116 -30.38 -34.54 -16.59
CA ALA A 116 -31.58 -34.75 -17.38
C ALA A 116 -31.29 -35.17 -18.83
N LEU A 117 -30.19 -34.68 -19.42
CA LEU A 117 -29.75 -35.07 -20.76
C LEU A 117 -29.09 -36.46 -20.79
N LYS A 118 -28.38 -36.87 -19.74
CA LYS A 118 -27.80 -38.22 -19.62
C LYS A 118 -28.84 -39.32 -19.43
N LYS A 119 -30.03 -38.98 -18.92
CA LYS A 119 -31.16 -39.90 -18.72
C LYS A 119 -32.01 -40.11 -19.99
N LYS A 120 -31.73 -39.36 -21.06
CA LYS A 120 -32.25 -39.60 -22.41
C LYS A 120 -31.25 -40.44 -23.20
#